data_AF-A0A6C0EQB8-F1
#
_entry.id   AF-A0A6C0EQB8-F1
#
_cell.length_a   1.000
_cell.length_b   1.000
_cell.length_c   1.000
_cell.angle_alpha   90.00
_cell.angle_beta   90.00
_cell.angle_gamma   90.00
#
_symmetry.space_group_name_H-M   'P 1'
#
loop_
_entity.id
_entity.type
_entity.pdbx_description
1 polymer ?
#
loop_
_entity_poly.entity_id
_entity_poly.type
_entity_poly.pdbx_seq_one_letter_code
_entity_poly.pdbx_strand_id
1 'polypeptide(L)'
;MDIEEDIGLVKINYKIFKTCLNNFNQSNTIISENIVNKANDLVSNYNCFVSNYDARSLWEKKKIIALNKTKAPKARPHIIYIDFSDDAKCKKEFISYLNKLTDVNKETIYNKLSSFIIQVDHEILNTLFDVLINFIKSSNNNIYIDVLYLFNKDYIENNISKYYNNYLKEKEWLPSLINNTYKSIFDDENYDVYCEYVKLKKSTISMIKALCIILKKINKMNIIEEITENIFIDLNKFILTSDYKHINELLLDELAIIIDFLPKQKYINQISAINISNLDTSTKFKITNIIDKYK
;
A
#
# COMPACT_ATOMS: atom_id res chain seq x y z
N MET A 1 -37.22 13.88 -17.29
CA MET A 1 -37.06 13.11 -18.54
C MET A 1 -35.57 12.88 -18.66
N ASP A 2 -35.10 11.82 -18.01
CA ASP A 2 -33.68 11.44 -18.06
C ASP A 2 -33.51 10.46 -19.21
N ILE A 3 -32.68 10.85 -20.16
CA ILE A 3 -32.25 10.01 -21.27
C ILE A 3 -31.11 9.16 -20.70
N GLU A 4 -31.42 7.93 -20.29
CA GLU A 4 -30.38 6.93 -20.01
C GLU A 4 -29.64 6.65 -21.33
N GLU A 5 -28.36 7.02 -21.38
CA GLU A 5 -27.44 6.57 -22.41
C GLU A 5 -27.37 5.03 -22.35
N ASP A 6 -27.87 4.38 -23.40
CA ASP A 6 -27.84 2.93 -23.57
C ASP A 6 -26.39 2.47 -23.75
N ILE A 7 -25.76 2.05 -22.66
CA ILE A 7 -24.37 1.55 -22.62
C ILE A 7 -24.22 0.16 -23.27
N GLY A 8 -25.23 -0.32 -24.03
CA GLY A 8 -25.23 -1.65 -24.63
C GLY A 8 -25.22 -2.80 -23.61
N LEU A 9 -25.58 -2.49 -22.35
CA LEU A 9 -25.61 -3.44 -21.25
C LEU A 9 -27.01 -4.03 -21.12
N VAL A 10 -27.18 -5.27 -21.55
CA VAL A 10 -28.42 -6.02 -21.33
C VAL A 10 -28.50 -6.42 -19.86
N LYS A 11 -29.21 -5.63 -19.04
CA LYS A 11 -29.52 -5.97 -17.65
C LYS A 11 -30.71 -6.93 -17.63
N ILE A 12 -30.47 -8.19 -17.29
CA ILE A 12 -31.53 -9.19 -17.12
C ILE A 12 -31.80 -9.38 -15.64
N ASN A 13 -33.06 -9.25 -15.22
CA ASN A 13 -33.46 -9.54 -13.86
C ASN A 13 -33.24 -11.02 -13.54
N TYR A 14 -32.48 -11.31 -12.47
CA TYR A 14 -32.11 -12.67 -12.10
C TYR A 14 -33.30 -13.61 -11.87
N LYS A 15 -34.38 -13.12 -11.27
CA LYS A 15 -35.59 -13.94 -11.04
C LYS A 15 -36.26 -14.31 -12.37
N ILE A 16 -36.34 -13.35 -13.29
CA ILE A 16 -36.90 -13.57 -14.64
C ILE A 16 -36.05 -14.60 -15.39
N PHE A 17 -34.72 -14.40 -15.40
CA PHE A 17 -33.79 -15.34 -16.02
C PHE A 17 -33.95 -16.77 -15.48
N LYS A 18 -33.98 -16.91 -14.15
CA LYS A 18 -34.10 -18.22 -13.48
C LYS A 18 -35.42 -18.93 -13.81
N THR A 19 -36.53 -18.21 -13.85
CA THR A 19 -37.83 -18.77 -14.25
C THR A 19 -37.84 -19.19 -15.71
N CYS A 20 -37.32 -18.36 -16.62
CA CYS A 20 -37.23 -18.69 -18.04
C CYS A 20 -36.33 -19.90 -18.29
N LEU A 21 -35.19 -19.99 -17.60
CA LEU A 21 -34.28 -21.13 -17.69
C LEU A 21 -34.92 -22.43 -17.19
N ASN A 22 -35.64 -22.38 -16.08
CA ASN A 22 -36.35 -23.54 -15.55
C ASN A 22 -37.46 -24.02 -16.51
N ASN A 23 -38.24 -23.08 -17.07
CA ASN A 23 -39.27 -23.39 -18.06
C ASN A 23 -38.66 -23.99 -19.33
N PHE A 24 -37.52 -23.45 -19.77
CA PHE A 24 -36.79 -23.95 -20.93
C PHE A 24 -36.28 -25.39 -20.70
N ASN A 25 -35.66 -25.65 -19.55
CA ASN A 25 -35.17 -26.99 -19.19
C ASN A 25 -36.29 -28.03 -19.03
N GLN A 26 -37.51 -27.60 -18.70
CA GLN A 26 -38.68 -28.46 -18.59
C GLN A 26 -39.43 -28.63 -19.90
N SER A 27 -39.21 -27.74 -20.88
CA SER A 27 -39.76 -27.89 -22.22
C SER A 27 -38.90 -28.83 -23.05
N ASN A 28 -39.51 -29.75 -23.80
CA ASN A 28 -38.84 -30.55 -24.85
C ASN A 28 -38.44 -29.71 -26.08
N THR A 29 -38.08 -28.44 -25.87
CA THR A 29 -37.73 -27.51 -26.92
C THR A 29 -36.36 -27.88 -27.47
N ILE A 30 -36.34 -28.36 -28.71
CA ILE A 30 -35.11 -28.68 -29.42
C ILE A 30 -34.39 -27.36 -29.72
N ILE A 31 -33.19 -27.19 -29.18
CA ILE A 31 -32.33 -26.04 -29.47
C ILE A 31 -31.91 -26.14 -30.94
N SER A 32 -32.10 -25.05 -31.70
CA SER A 32 -31.70 -25.06 -33.10
C SER A 32 -30.20 -25.29 -33.23
N GLU A 33 -29.82 -26.11 -34.20
CA GLU A 33 -28.43 -26.54 -34.41
C GLU A 33 -27.49 -25.35 -34.64
N ASN A 34 -27.99 -24.26 -35.23
CA ASN A 34 -27.26 -23.01 -35.41
C ASN A 34 -26.83 -22.36 -34.08
N ILE A 35 -27.68 -22.42 -33.05
CA ILE A 35 -27.37 -21.85 -31.73
C ILE A 35 -26.37 -22.76 -31.01
N VAL A 36 -26.55 -24.08 -31.11
CA VAL A 36 -25.62 -25.06 -30.53
C VAL A 36 -24.23 -24.92 -31.16
N ASN A 37 -24.17 -24.80 -32.49
CA ASN A 37 -22.92 -24.61 -33.22
C ASN A 37 -22.24 -23.29 -32.83
N LYS A 38 -23.00 -22.21 -32.66
CA LYS A 38 -22.44 -20.93 -32.23
C LYS A 38 -21.97 -20.94 -30.77
N ALA A 39 -22.66 -21.65 -29.88
CA ALA A 39 -22.19 -21.86 -28.52
C ALA A 39 -20.89 -22.67 -28.48
N ASN A 40 -20.81 -23.75 -29.26
CA ASN A 40 -19.60 -24.57 -29.38
C ASN A 40 -18.43 -23.77 -29.96
N ASP A 41 -18.67 -22.95 -30.99
CA ASP A 41 -17.67 -22.05 -31.57
C ASP A 41 -17.16 -21.01 -30.55
N LEU A 42 -18.07 -20.45 -29.73
CA LEU A 42 -17.69 -19.53 -28.65
C LEU A 42 -16.84 -20.23 -27.58
N VAL A 43 -17.20 -21.46 -27.18
CA VAL A 43 -16.45 -22.25 -26.21
C VAL A 43 -15.07 -22.66 -26.75
N SER A 44 -14.97 -23.04 -28.02
CA SER A 44 -13.71 -23.47 -28.64
C SER A 44 -12.74 -22.31 -28.89
N ASN A 45 -13.26 -21.13 -29.24
CA ASN A 45 -12.43 -20.00 -29.65
C ASN A 45 -12.15 -19.01 -28.51
N TYR A 46 -12.99 -18.98 -27.47
CA TYR A 46 -12.86 -18.01 -26.39
C TYR A 46 -12.77 -18.68 -25.02
N ASN A 47 -11.57 -18.64 -24.46
CA ASN A 47 -11.22 -19.22 -23.15
C ASN A 47 -12.02 -18.68 -21.96
N CYS A 48 -12.79 -17.61 -22.11
CA CYS A 48 -13.68 -17.09 -21.06
C CYS A 48 -14.97 -17.91 -20.89
N PHE A 49 -15.32 -18.75 -21.86
CA PHE A 49 -16.50 -19.64 -21.81
C PHE A 49 -16.17 -21.08 -21.40
N VAL A 50 -14.90 -21.42 -21.21
CA VAL A 50 -14.47 -22.73 -20.69
C VAL A 50 -14.49 -22.66 -19.17
N SER A 51 -15.40 -23.41 -18.53
CA SER A 51 -15.76 -23.37 -17.11
C SER A 51 -14.71 -23.94 -16.14
N ASN A 52 -13.42 -23.69 -16.38
CA ASN A 52 -12.36 -23.91 -15.40
C ASN A 52 -11.79 -22.55 -14.98
N TYR A 53 -12.54 -21.84 -14.14
CA TYR A 53 -12.00 -20.70 -13.40
C TYR A 53 -11.03 -21.23 -12.35
N ASP A 54 -9.78 -21.46 -12.76
CA ASP A 54 -8.67 -21.74 -11.86
C ASP A 54 -7.74 -20.52 -11.84
N ALA A 55 -7.60 -19.92 -10.66
CA ALA A 55 -6.70 -18.80 -10.41
C ALA A 55 -5.23 -19.14 -10.73
N ARG A 56 -4.84 -20.43 -10.69
CA ARG A 56 -3.52 -20.89 -11.19
C ARG A 56 -3.37 -20.73 -12.69
N SER A 57 -4.44 -20.92 -13.47
CA SER A 57 -4.38 -20.80 -14.94
C SER A 57 -4.11 -19.38 -15.40
N LEU A 58 -4.44 -18.34 -14.63
CA LEU A 58 -4.08 -16.95 -14.94
C LEU A 58 -2.56 -16.72 -14.86
N TRP A 59 -1.90 -17.37 -13.90
CA TRP A 59 -0.44 -17.28 -13.74
C TRP A 59 0.28 -18.07 -14.84
N GLU A 60 -0.21 -19.25 -15.17
CA GLU A 60 0.32 -20.05 -16.28
C GLU A 60 0.02 -19.42 -17.65
N LYS A 61 -1.18 -18.87 -17.87
CA LYS A 61 -1.50 -18.05 -19.04
C LYS A 61 -0.62 -16.81 -19.11
N LYS A 62 -0.32 -16.13 -18.00
CA LYS A 62 0.65 -15.00 -18.00
C LYS A 62 2.05 -15.45 -18.41
N LYS A 63 2.51 -16.63 -17.98
CA LYS A 63 3.79 -17.23 -18.42
C LYS A 63 3.77 -17.60 -19.90
N ILE A 64 2.72 -18.27 -20.37
CA ILE A 64 2.58 -18.69 -21.78
C ILE A 64 2.41 -17.48 -22.71
N ILE A 65 1.65 -16.46 -22.32
CA ILE A 65 1.52 -15.18 -23.05
C ILE A 65 2.85 -14.39 -23.03
N ALA A 66 3.66 -14.52 -21.99
CA ALA A 66 5.01 -13.93 -21.96
C ALA A 66 5.97 -14.68 -22.90
N LEU A 67 5.83 -16.00 -23.03
CA LEU A 67 6.62 -16.85 -23.92
C LEU A 67 6.20 -16.74 -25.40
N ASN A 68 4.89 -16.62 -25.66
CA ASN A 68 4.30 -16.57 -27.01
C ASN A 68 4.14 -15.15 -27.57
N LYS A 69 4.56 -14.12 -26.83
CA LYS A 69 4.78 -12.80 -27.43
C LYS A 69 5.99 -12.91 -28.36
N THR A 70 5.72 -13.25 -29.62
CA THR A 70 6.51 -12.71 -30.72
C THR A 70 6.70 -11.22 -30.45
N LYS A 71 7.91 -10.72 -30.71
CA LYS A 71 8.32 -9.32 -30.54
C LYS A 71 7.57 -8.40 -31.52
N ALA A 72 6.23 -8.47 -31.57
CA ALA A 72 5.44 -7.41 -32.11
C ALA A 72 5.73 -6.18 -31.23
N PRO A 73 6.19 -5.07 -31.81
CA PRO A 73 6.41 -3.85 -31.05
C PRO A 73 5.02 -3.47 -30.54
N LYS A 74 4.76 -3.75 -29.25
CA LYS A 74 3.65 -3.10 -28.57
C LYS A 74 3.89 -1.63 -28.79
N ALA A 75 3.03 -0.98 -29.59
CA ALA A 75 2.90 0.45 -29.59
C ALA A 75 2.52 0.80 -28.16
N ARG A 76 3.55 1.01 -27.33
CA ARG A 76 3.37 1.54 -26.00
C ARG A 76 2.68 2.87 -26.25
N PRO A 77 1.55 3.17 -25.58
CA PRO A 77 1.00 4.51 -25.67
C PRO A 77 2.15 5.48 -25.41
N HIS A 78 2.49 6.27 -26.41
CA HIS A 78 3.48 7.32 -26.27
C HIS A 78 2.80 8.35 -25.38
N ILE A 79 3.11 8.31 -24.09
CA ILE A 79 2.71 9.37 -23.18
C ILE A 79 3.52 10.59 -23.62
N ILE A 80 2.87 11.48 -24.37
CA ILE A 80 3.43 12.77 -24.74
C ILE A 80 3.31 13.64 -23.49
N TYR A 81 4.45 13.87 -22.84
CA TYR A 81 4.51 14.73 -21.67
C TYR A 81 4.56 16.19 -22.14
N ILE A 82 3.70 17.02 -21.55
CA ILE A 82 3.58 18.45 -21.89
C ILE A 82 4.56 19.29 -21.04
N ASP A 83 5.13 18.71 -19.97
CA ASP A 83 6.09 19.37 -19.08
C ASP A 83 7.54 18.95 -19.40
N PHE A 84 8.29 19.92 -19.92
CA PHE A 84 9.72 19.82 -20.30
C PHE A 84 10.64 20.60 -19.37
N SER A 85 10.14 21.02 -18.20
CA SER A 85 10.97 21.67 -17.20
C SER A 85 12.14 20.77 -16.77
N ASP A 86 13.24 21.40 -16.36
CA ASP A 86 14.42 20.67 -15.91
C ASP A 86 14.12 19.92 -14.59
N ASP A 87 13.25 20.45 -13.72
CA ASP A 87 12.72 19.73 -12.55
C ASP A 87 12.03 18.42 -12.95
N ALA A 88 11.10 18.45 -13.92
CA ALA A 88 10.41 17.25 -14.37
C ALA A 88 11.35 16.20 -14.99
N LYS A 89 12.41 16.64 -15.69
CA LYS A 89 13.44 15.73 -16.24
C LYS A 89 14.26 15.11 -15.12
N CYS A 90 14.80 15.92 -14.21
CA CYS A 90 15.59 15.45 -13.06
C CYS A 90 14.79 14.48 -12.20
N LYS A 91 13.52 14.80 -11.90
CA LYS A 91 12.60 13.94 -11.15
C LYS A 91 12.42 12.57 -11.83
N LYS A 92 12.19 12.55 -13.15
CA LYS A 92 12.04 11.30 -13.91
C LYS A 92 13.32 10.47 -13.91
N GLU A 93 14.47 11.11 -14.08
CA GLU A 93 15.75 10.43 -14.06
C GLU A 93 16.04 9.81 -12.68
N PHE A 94 15.79 10.58 -11.61
CA PHE A 94 15.91 10.09 -10.24
C PHE A 94 15.00 8.90 -9.96
N ILE A 95 13.71 8.99 -10.34
CA ILE A 95 12.75 7.87 -10.25
C ILE A 95 13.23 6.65 -11.05
N SER A 96 13.83 6.86 -12.22
CA SER A 96 14.39 5.79 -13.05
C SER A 96 15.54 5.07 -12.34
N TYR A 97 16.43 5.79 -11.65
CA TYR A 97 17.47 5.19 -10.82
C TYR A 97 16.89 4.41 -9.64
N LEU A 98 15.95 4.99 -8.89
CA LEU A 98 15.32 4.32 -7.74
C LEU A 98 14.58 3.04 -8.13
N ASN A 99 13.89 3.02 -9.27
CA ASN A 99 13.21 1.82 -9.79
C ASN A 99 14.17 0.72 -10.25
N LYS A 100 15.39 1.09 -10.67
CA LYS A 100 16.43 0.13 -11.08
C LYS A 100 17.23 -0.38 -9.88
N LEU A 101 17.12 0.27 -8.72
CA LEU A 101 17.89 -0.06 -7.54
C LEU A 101 17.47 -1.42 -6.96
N THR A 102 18.44 -2.31 -6.82
CA THR A 102 18.30 -3.65 -6.25
C THR A 102 19.54 -3.98 -5.44
N ASP A 103 19.48 -4.97 -4.56
CA ASP A 103 20.64 -5.39 -3.76
C ASP A 103 21.84 -5.82 -4.62
N VAL A 104 21.61 -6.32 -5.83
CA VAL A 104 22.65 -6.80 -6.76
C VAL A 104 23.39 -5.65 -7.44
N ASN A 105 22.69 -4.57 -7.80
CA ASN A 105 23.28 -3.45 -8.56
C ASN A 105 23.44 -2.17 -7.75
N LYS A 106 23.22 -2.24 -6.43
CA LYS A 106 23.18 -1.06 -5.54
C LYS A 106 24.41 -0.17 -5.66
N GLU A 107 25.62 -0.72 -5.69
CA GLU A 107 26.86 0.07 -5.74
C GLU A 107 26.95 0.89 -7.03
N THR A 108 26.62 0.26 -8.17
CA THR A 108 26.62 0.94 -9.46
C THR A 108 25.57 2.05 -9.52
N ILE A 109 24.37 1.80 -8.98
CA ILE A 109 23.29 2.79 -8.98
C ILE A 109 23.55 3.90 -7.96
N TYR A 110 24.13 3.60 -6.80
CA TYR A 110 24.52 4.61 -5.79
C TYR A 110 25.58 5.57 -6.33
N ASN A 111 26.58 5.08 -7.06
CA ASN A 111 27.56 5.97 -7.68
C ASN A 111 26.89 6.93 -8.68
N LYS A 112 25.96 6.43 -9.50
CA LYS A 112 25.20 7.28 -10.44
C LYS A 112 24.31 8.29 -9.72
N LEU A 113 23.60 7.85 -8.68
CA LEU A 113 22.76 8.72 -7.85
C LEU A 113 23.59 9.79 -7.14
N SER A 114 24.75 9.44 -6.60
CA SER A 114 25.64 10.39 -5.92
C SER A 114 26.15 11.45 -6.89
N SER A 115 26.64 11.05 -8.07
CA SER A 115 27.05 12.01 -9.11
C SER A 115 25.90 12.90 -9.57
N PHE A 116 24.69 12.33 -9.73
CA PHE A 116 23.50 13.06 -10.11
C PHE A 116 23.09 14.10 -9.06
N ILE A 117 23.01 13.72 -7.78
CA ILE A 117 22.61 14.63 -6.68
C ILE A 117 23.56 15.82 -6.56
N ILE A 118 24.87 15.63 -6.76
CA ILE A 118 25.87 16.70 -6.68
C ILE A 118 25.67 17.78 -7.76
N GLN A 119 25.08 17.42 -8.90
CA GLN A 119 24.95 18.29 -10.07
C GLN A 119 23.62 19.06 -10.12
N VAL A 120 22.70 18.78 -9.19
CA VAL A 120 21.32 19.30 -9.22
C VAL A 120 21.19 20.54 -8.34
N ASP A 121 20.43 21.52 -8.82
CA ASP A 121 20.14 22.75 -8.08
C ASP A 121 19.35 22.49 -6.80
N HIS A 122 19.55 23.35 -5.78
CA HIS A 122 18.98 23.16 -4.45
C HIS A 122 17.44 23.11 -4.43
N GLU A 123 16.76 23.85 -5.31
CA GLU A 123 15.29 23.82 -5.39
C GLU A 123 14.78 22.44 -5.85
N ILE A 124 15.38 21.89 -6.91
CA ILE A 124 15.06 20.55 -7.43
C ILE A 124 15.41 19.48 -6.39
N LEU A 125 16.48 19.69 -5.64
CA LEU A 125 16.96 18.75 -4.62
C LEU A 125 15.90 18.47 -3.52
N ASN A 126 15.08 19.48 -3.17
CA ASN A 126 13.91 19.29 -2.29
C ASN A 126 12.83 18.41 -2.93
N THR A 127 12.52 18.62 -4.22
CA THR A 127 11.60 17.76 -4.97
C THR A 127 12.09 16.31 -5.00
N LEU A 128 13.39 16.10 -5.18
CA LEU A 128 14.00 14.77 -5.17
C LEU A 128 13.94 14.11 -3.79
N PHE A 129 14.15 14.89 -2.72
CA PHE A 129 13.98 14.41 -1.35
C PHE A 129 12.56 13.91 -1.11
N ASP A 130 11.53 14.67 -1.50
CA ASP A 130 10.12 14.25 -1.36
C ASP A 130 9.82 12.97 -2.16
N VAL A 131 10.39 12.83 -3.36
CA VAL A 131 10.30 11.59 -4.14
C VAL A 131 10.93 10.42 -3.38
N LEU A 132 12.11 10.61 -2.81
CA LEU A 132 12.80 9.55 -2.07
C LEU A 132 11.98 9.12 -0.84
N ILE A 133 11.43 10.08 -0.09
CA ILE A 133 10.56 9.80 1.05
C ILE A 133 9.33 8.98 0.60
N ASN A 134 8.73 9.29 -0.54
CA ASN A 134 7.61 8.49 -1.07
C ASN A 134 8.01 7.05 -1.42
N PHE A 135 9.23 6.83 -1.94
CA PHE A 135 9.76 5.48 -2.15
C PHE A 135 9.98 4.74 -0.83
N ILE A 136 10.50 5.42 0.19
CA ILE A 136 10.67 4.87 1.55
C ILE A 136 9.31 4.50 2.16
N LYS A 137 8.30 5.37 2.04
CA LYS A 137 6.93 5.07 2.50
C LYS A 137 6.32 3.85 1.78
N SER A 138 6.61 3.70 0.49
CA SER A 138 6.03 2.64 -0.34
C SER A 138 6.77 1.29 -0.21
N SER A 139 7.97 1.28 0.37
CA SER A 139 8.88 0.13 0.39
C SER A 139 9.43 -0.14 1.78
N ASN A 140 9.41 -1.41 2.21
CA ASN A 140 10.11 -1.85 3.42
C ASN A 140 11.61 -2.10 3.21
N ASN A 141 12.18 -1.73 2.05
CA ASN A 141 13.58 -2.01 1.74
C ASN A 141 14.50 -0.85 2.18
N ASN A 142 15.48 -1.18 3.02
CA ASN A 142 16.48 -0.25 3.55
C ASN A 142 17.39 0.38 2.46
N ILE A 143 17.47 -0.22 1.25
CA ILE A 143 18.27 0.35 0.17
C ILE A 143 17.88 1.80 -0.17
N TYR A 144 16.61 2.17 0.01
CA TYR A 144 16.12 3.53 -0.22
C TYR A 144 16.50 4.47 0.92
N ILE A 145 16.54 3.97 2.16
CA ILE A 145 17.06 4.72 3.31
C ILE A 145 18.55 5.03 3.09
N ASP A 146 19.31 4.11 2.51
CA ASP A 146 20.72 4.33 2.24
C ASP A 146 20.96 5.40 1.15
N VAL A 147 20.05 5.55 0.17
CA VAL A 147 20.09 6.66 -0.80
C VAL A 147 19.99 8.02 -0.12
N LEU A 148 19.27 8.12 1.00
CA LEU A 148 19.15 9.36 1.78
C LEU A 148 20.53 9.90 2.18
N TYR A 149 21.47 9.00 2.47
CA TYR A 149 22.82 9.36 2.91
C TYR A 149 23.78 9.68 1.75
N LEU A 150 23.30 9.67 0.50
CA LEU A 150 24.05 10.20 -0.64
C LEU A 150 23.91 11.73 -0.74
N PHE A 151 22.94 12.31 -0.05
CA PHE A 151 22.78 13.75 0.08
C PHE A 151 23.83 14.33 1.04
N ASN A 152 24.07 15.64 0.98
CA ASN A 152 24.95 16.31 1.93
C ASN A 152 24.42 16.14 3.37
N LYS A 153 25.32 15.90 4.34
CA LYS A 153 24.96 15.66 5.74
C LYS A 153 24.10 16.78 6.35
N ASP A 154 24.51 18.04 6.17
CA ASP A 154 23.79 19.19 6.73
C ASP A 154 22.41 19.33 6.09
N TYR A 155 22.33 19.03 4.78
CA TYR A 155 21.07 19.00 4.06
C TYR A 155 20.12 17.92 4.62
N ILE A 156 20.63 16.72 4.89
CA ILE A 156 19.83 15.61 5.47
C ILE A 156 19.32 16.00 6.85
N GLU A 157 20.20 16.48 7.73
CA GLU A 157 19.83 16.84 9.10
C GLU A 157 18.73 17.90 9.11
N ASN A 158 18.83 18.94 8.27
CA ASN A 158 17.83 19.99 8.17
C ASN A 158 16.49 19.50 7.61
N ASN A 159 16.52 18.75 6.51
CA ASN A 159 15.28 18.30 5.84
C ASN A 159 14.57 17.19 6.61
N ILE A 160 15.31 16.24 7.18
CA ILE A 160 14.73 15.26 8.10
C ILE A 160 14.15 15.96 9.32
N SER A 161 14.81 17.02 9.80
CA SER A 161 14.28 17.80 10.91
C SER A 161 12.95 18.47 10.63
N LYS A 162 12.84 19.13 9.48
CA LYS A 162 11.59 19.69 9.00
C LYS A 162 10.52 18.61 8.80
N TYR A 163 10.91 17.49 8.20
CA TYR A 163 10.00 16.39 7.92
C TYR A 163 9.39 15.80 9.20
N TYR A 164 10.19 15.46 10.21
CA TYR A 164 9.64 14.87 11.43
C TYR A 164 8.82 15.87 12.26
N ASN A 165 9.17 17.16 12.24
CA ASN A 165 8.37 18.19 12.89
C ASN A 165 6.96 18.24 12.29
N ASN A 166 6.85 18.12 10.97
CA ASN A 166 5.56 18.00 10.29
C ASN A 166 4.87 16.68 10.63
N TYR A 167 5.60 15.56 10.66
CA TYR A 167 5.08 14.25 11.05
C TYR A 167 4.43 14.28 12.45
N LEU A 168 5.09 14.93 13.42
CA LEU A 168 4.58 15.16 14.78
C LEU A 168 3.35 16.07 14.79
N LYS A 169 3.43 17.21 14.12
CA LYS A 169 2.36 18.22 14.09
C LYS A 169 1.07 17.66 13.48
N GLU A 170 1.19 16.97 12.36
CA GLU A 170 0.05 16.45 11.59
C GLU A 170 -0.39 15.05 12.07
N LYS A 171 0.29 14.48 13.07
CA LYS A 171 0.04 13.13 13.59
C LYS A 171 -0.03 12.07 12.49
N GLU A 172 0.99 12.01 11.63
CA GLU A 172 1.01 11.11 10.46
C GLU A 172 0.95 9.60 10.80
N TRP A 173 1.08 9.21 12.08
CA TRP A 173 0.78 7.84 12.55
C TRP A 173 -0.71 7.51 12.54
N LEU A 174 -1.60 8.52 12.59
CA LEU A 174 -3.03 8.31 12.52
C LEU A 174 -3.55 8.36 11.07
N PRO A 175 -4.55 7.52 10.73
CA PRO A 175 -5.15 7.54 9.40
C PRO A 175 -6.10 8.74 9.27
N SER A 176 -5.60 9.90 8.82
CA SER A 176 -6.33 11.18 8.80
C SER A 176 -7.74 11.13 8.18
N LEU A 177 -7.93 10.36 7.09
CA LEU A 177 -9.22 10.23 6.40
C LEU A 177 -10.19 9.21 7.03
N ILE A 178 -9.66 8.19 7.70
CA ILE A 178 -10.45 7.04 8.17
C ILE A 178 -10.85 7.22 9.65
N ASN A 179 -10.04 7.97 10.42
CA ASN A 179 -10.12 8.11 11.87
C ASN A 179 -11.48 8.62 12.39
N ASN A 180 -12.22 9.41 11.59
CA ASN A 180 -13.44 10.08 12.07
C ASN A 180 -14.73 9.61 11.39
N THR A 181 -14.64 8.87 10.29
CA THR A 181 -15.80 8.60 9.43
C THR A 181 -16.35 7.19 9.62
N TYR A 182 -15.49 6.23 9.98
CA TYR A 182 -15.87 4.83 10.06
C TYR A 182 -15.45 4.23 11.41
N LYS A 183 -16.44 3.76 12.17
CA LYS A 183 -16.17 2.99 13.40
C LYS A 183 -15.68 1.59 13.02
N SER A 184 -16.46 0.87 12.22
CA SER A 184 -16.06 -0.40 11.62
C SER A 184 -15.72 -0.22 10.15
N ILE A 185 -14.52 -0.61 9.75
CA ILE A 185 -14.08 -0.68 8.35
C ILE A 185 -14.05 -2.12 7.83
N PHE A 186 -14.44 -3.10 8.65
CA PHE A 186 -14.30 -4.52 8.34
C PHE A 186 -15.55 -5.14 7.73
N ASP A 187 -16.63 -4.37 7.62
CA ASP A 187 -17.87 -4.79 6.99
C ASP A 187 -17.75 -4.72 5.47
N ASP A 188 -18.42 -5.64 4.75
CA ASP A 188 -18.35 -5.75 3.29
C ASP A 188 -18.75 -4.44 2.58
N GLU A 189 -19.67 -3.67 3.18
CA GLU A 189 -20.12 -2.37 2.68
C GLU A 189 -19.00 -1.31 2.66
N ASN A 190 -17.92 -1.53 3.43
CA ASN A 190 -16.78 -0.64 3.57
C ASN A 190 -15.51 -1.17 2.88
N TYR A 191 -15.63 -2.13 1.94
CA TYR A 191 -14.48 -2.78 1.30
C TYR A 191 -13.47 -1.81 0.66
N ASP A 192 -13.93 -0.76 0.01
CA ASP A 192 -13.04 0.24 -0.61
C ASP A 192 -12.24 1.01 0.46
N VAL A 193 -12.91 1.39 1.55
CA VAL A 193 -12.28 2.04 2.72
C VAL A 193 -11.26 1.11 3.36
N TYR A 194 -11.57 -0.18 3.50
CA TYR A 194 -10.64 -1.19 3.97
C TYR A 194 -9.40 -1.29 3.06
N CYS A 195 -9.59 -1.30 1.74
CA CYS A 195 -8.48 -1.34 0.79
C CYS A 195 -7.57 -0.10 0.90
N GLU A 196 -8.14 1.08 1.11
CA GLU A 196 -7.38 2.30 1.40
C GLU A 196 -6.63 2.21 2.73
N TYR A 197 -7.31 1.74 3.78
CA TYR A 197 -6.69 1.49 5.09
C TYR A 197 -5.48 0.55 4.97
N VAL A 198 -5.58 -0.55 4.23
CA VAL A 198 -4.46 -1.51 4.06
C VAL A 198 -3.25 -0.83 3.40
N LYS A 199 -3.48 0.02 2.39
CA LYS A 199 -2.39 0.78 1.73
C LYS A 199 -1.77 1.78 2.70
N LEU A 200 -2.59 2.52 3.44
CA LEU A 200 -2.14 3.49 4.44
C LEU A 200 -1.34 2.80 5.53
N LYS A 201 -1.88 1.73 6.13
CA LYS A 201 -1.21 0.93 7.15
C LYS A 201 0.18 0.48 6.71
N LYS A 202 0.30 -0.04 5.47
CA LYS A 202 1.60 -0.43 4.91
C LYS A 202 2.57 0.76 4.83
N SER A 203 2.08 1.92 4.39
CA SER A 203 2.86 3.16 4.31
C SER A 203 3.33 3.62 5.69
N THR A 204 2.42 3.71 6.66
CA THR A 204 2.71 4.11 8.05
C THR A 204 3.74 3.18 8.70
N ILE A 205 3.55 1.86 8.58
CA ILE A 205 4.50 0.86 9.09
C ILE A 205 5.88 0.97 8.43
N SER A 206 5.93 1.25 7.13
CA SER A 206 7.22 1.40 6.43
C SER A 206 7.93 2.67 6.89
N MET A 207 7.16 3.76 7.08
CA MET A 207 7.68 5.02 7.56
C MET A 207 8.21 4.93 9.00
N ILE A 208 7.50 4.28 9.93
CA ILE A 208 7.95 4.20 11.33
C ILE A 208 9.26 3.40 11.45
N LYS A 209 9.40 2.32 10.67
CA LYS A 209 10.67 1.57 10.54
C LYS A 209 11.79 2.44 10.01
N ALA A 210 11.51 3.22 8.95
CA ALA A 210 12.48 4.10 8.36
C ALA A 210 12.92 5.20 9.34
N LEU A 211 11.98 5.82 10.05
CA LEU A 211 12.27 6.83 11.07
C LEU A 211 13.17 6.27 12.17
N CYS A 212 12.91 5.06 12.66
CA CYS A 212 13.78 4.40 13.64
C CYS A 212 15.23 4.33 13.14
N ILE A 213 15.44 3.83 11.93
CA ILE A 213 16.78 3.70 11.33
C ILE A 213 17.42 5.06 11.10
N ILE A 214 16.67 6.01 10.53
CA ILE A 214 17.19 7.33 10.16
C ILE A 214 17.60 8.13 11.39
N LEU A 215 16.70 8.23 12.38
CA LEU A 215 16.90 9.02 13.59
C LEU A 215 18.01 8.43 14.47
N LYS A 216 18.21 7.11 14.46
CA LYS A 216 19.38 6.48 15.09
C LYS A 216 20.68 6.89 14.40
N LYS A 217 20.72 6.86 13.06
CA LYS A 217 21.92 7.23 12.28
C LYS A 217 22.30 8.71 12.46
N ILE A 218 21.34 9.62 12.62
CA ILE A 218 21.60 11.04 12.87
C ILE A 218 21.63 11.43 14.36
N ASN A 219 21.64 10.44 15.27
CA ASN A 219 21.69 10.63 16.72
C ASN A 219 20.57 11.52 17.30
N LYS A 220 19.34 11.36 16.81
CA LYS A 220 18.14 12.09 17.25
C LYS A 220 17.09 11.14 17.84
N MET A 221 17.53 10.21 18.67
CA MET A 221 16.67 9.18 19.28
C MET A 221 15.57 9.74 20.18
N ASN A 222 15.77 10.93 20.75
CA ASN A 222 14.76 11.63 21.55
C ASN A 222 13.42 11.83 20.81
N ILE A 223 13.47 11.98 19.48
CA ILE A 223 12.26 12.14 18.65
C ILE A 223 11.49 10.83 18.53
N ILE A 224 12.19 9.69 18.42
CA ILE A 224 11.52 8.38 18.44
C ILE A 224 10.80 8.21 19.78
N GLU A 225 11.42 8.63 20.88
CA GLU A 225 10.77 8.58 22.18
C GLU A 225 9.51 9.45 22.22
N GLU A 226 9.57 10.68 21.71
CA GLU A 226 8.42 11.58 21.62
C GLU A 226 7.28 11.01 20.75
N ILE A 227 7.61 10.43 19.59
CA ILE A 227 6.64 9.73 18.73
C ILE A 227 6.00 8.58 19.50
N THR A 228 6.80 7.80 20.24
CA THR A 228 6.31 6.65 21.01
C THR A 228 5.31 7.08 22.08
N GLU A 229 5.64 8.10 22.87
CA GLU A 229 4.73 8.60 23.91
C GLU A 229 3.43 9.15 23.30
N ASN A 230 3.49 9.85 22.16
CA ASN A 230 2.30 10.32 21.44
C ASN A 230 1.41 9.17 20.93
N ILE A 231 2.02 8.10 20.39
CA ILE A 231 1.29 6.90 19.97
C ILE A 231 0.62 6.24 21.19
N PHE A 232 1.28 6.17 22.34
CA PHE A 232 0.65 5.67 23.57
C PHE A 232 -0.52 6.53 24.04
N ILE A 233 -0.41 7.87 23.96
CA ILE A 233 -1.51 8.79 24.28
C ILE A 233 -2.72 8.51 23.39
N ASP A 234 -2.51 8.42 22.07
CA ASP A 234 -3.59 8.15 21.13
C ASP A 234 -4.15 6.73 21.31
N LEU A 235 -3.33 5.72 21.57
CA LEU A 235 -3.78 4.36 21.87
C LEU A 235 -4.70 4.34 23.10
N ASN A 236 -4.29 4.96 24.21
CA ASN A 236 -5.09 5.05 25.42
C ASN A 236 -6.42 5.77 25.19
N LYS A 237 -6.46 6.74 24.27
CA LYS A 237 -7.69 7.42 23.88
C LYS A 237 -8.65 6.48 23.11
N PHE A 238 -8.14 5.74 22.11
CA PHE A 238 -8.96 4.90 21.24
C PHE A 238 -9.34 3.52 21.84
N ILE A 239 -8.56 3.04 22.81
CA ILE A 239 -8.84 1.76 23.47
C ILE A 239 -10.08 1.83 24.37
N LEU A 240 -10.38 3.02 24.90
CA LEU A 240 -11.54 3.27 25.75
C LEU A 240 -12.86 3.32 24.98
N THR A 241 -12.82 3.67 23.70
CA THR A 241 -14.04 3.90 22.91
C THR A 241 -14.53 2.64 22.20
N SER A 242 -13.71 1.58 22.09
CA SER A 242 -13.99 0.29 21.40
C SER A 242 -14.41 0.36 19.92
N ASP A 243 -14.84 1.52 19.45
CA ASP A 243 -15.39 1.80 18.14
C ASP A 243 -14.33 1.92 17.04
N TYR A 244 -13.03 1.95 17.36
CA TYR A 244 -11.96 2.22 16.40
C TYR A 244 -10.91 1.10 16.36
N LYS A 245 -11.38 -0.15 16.26
CA LYS A 245 -10.52 -1.34 16.28
C LYS A 245 -9.34 -1.25 15.31
N HIS A 246 -9.58 -0.81 14.07
CA HIS A 246 -8.54 -0.70 13.04
C HIS A 246 -7.44 0.30 13.41
N ILE A 247 -7.76 1.33 14.21
CA ILE A 247 -6.79 2.30 14.71
C ILE A 247 -5.98 1.68 15.86
N ASN A 248 -6.66 1.05 16.82
CA ASN A 248 -5.98 0.33 17.91
C ASN A 248 -5.01 -0.71 17.36
N GLU A 249 -5.43 -1.49 16.36
CA GLU A 249 -4.56 -2.48 15.71
C GLU A 249 -3.38 -1.88 14.96
N LEU A 250 -3.53 -0.70 14.36
CA LEU A 250 -2.44 0.03 13.68
C LEU A 250 -1.44 0.57 14.69
N LEU A 251 -1.91 1.27 15.73
CA LEU A 251 -1.05 1.85 16.77
C LEU A 251 -0.26 0.77 17.51
N LEU A 252 -0.88 -0.39 17.80
CA LEU A 252 -0.17 -1.54 18.37
C LEU A 252 0.90 -2.12 17.44
N ASP A 253 0.66 -2.15 16.12
CA ASP A 253 1.66 -2.61 15.15
C ASP A 253 2.85 -1.63 15.08
N GLU A 254 2.59 -0.33 15.16
CA GLU A 254 3.62 0.71 15.21
C GLU A 254 4.44 0.62 16.51
N LEU A 255 3.79 0.48 17.67
CA LEU A 255 4.46 0.30 18.95
C LEU A 255 5.31 -0.97 18.98
N ALA A 256 4.82 -2.08 18.42
CA ALA A 256 5.60 -3.31 18.34
C ALA A 256 6.91 -3.10 17.59
N ILE A 257 6.89 -2.35 16.47
CA ILE A 257 8.10 -2.01 15.70
C ILE A 257 9.06 -1.15 16.53
N ILE A 258 8.54 -0.12 17.20
CA ILE A 258 9.38 0.79 17.97
C ILE A 258 9.99 0.07 19.18
N ILE A 259 9.21 -0.75 19.88
CA ILE A 259 9.69 -1.54 21.02
C ILE A 259 10.74 -2.56 20.58
N ASP A 260 10.54 -3.21 19.43
CA ASP A 260 11.55 -4.08 18.83
C ASP A 260 12.86 -3.36 18.52
N PHE A 261 12.78 -2.09 18.14
CA PHE A 261 13.94 -1.27 17.84
C PHE A 261 14.61 -0.66 19.08
N LEU A 262 13.81 -0.25 20.05
CA LEU A 262 14.20 0.43 21.28
C LEU A 262 13.52 -0.24 22.48
N PRO A 263 13.97 -1.44 22.88
CA PRO A 263 13.37 -2.18 23.96
C PRO A 263 13.64 -1.45 25.28
N LYS A 264 12.61 -0.79 25.82
CA LYS A 264 12.65 -0.16 27.14
C LYS A 264 11.55 -0.72 28.00
N GLN A 265 11.91 -1.08 29.24
CA GLN A 265 10.95 -1.62 30.21
C GLN A 265 9.76 -0.69 30.44
N LYS A 266 9.94 0.64 30.36
CA LYS A 266 8.84 1.60 30.49
C LYS A 266 7.72 1.35 29.47
N TYR A 267 8.05 0.99 28.22
CA TYR A 267 7.06 0.76 27.17
C TYR A 267 6.33 -0.56 27.38
N ILE A 268 7.05 -1.61 27.79
CA ILE A 268 6.45 -2.90 28.15
C ILE A 268 5.48 -2.72 29.33
N ASN A 269 5.88 -1.96 30.35
CA ASN A 269 5.04 -1.67 31.50
C ASN A 269 3.77 -0.90 31.08
N GLN A 270 3.88 0.10 30.19
CA GLN A 270 2.71 0.83 29.67
C GLN A 270 1.76 -0.09 28.89
N ILE A 271 2.26 -0.96 28.01
CA ILE A 271 1.43 -1.96 27.30
C ILE A 271 0.77 -2.91 28.29
N SER A 272 1.49 -3.38 29.31
CA SER A 272 0.97 -4.31 30.32
C SER A 272 -0.13 -3.71 31.20
N ALA A 273 -0.16 -2.38 31.33
CA ALA A 273 -1.16 -1.66 32.11
C ALA A 273 -2.49 -1.45 31.35
N ILE A 274 -2.54 -1.79 30.06
CA ILE A 274 -3.76 -1.66 29.26
C ILE A 274 -4.82 -2.64 29.80
N ASN A 275 -6.00 -2.11 30.13
CA ASN A 275 -7.12 -2.96 30.50
C ASN A 275 -7.64 -3.73 29.27
N ILE A 276 -7.34 -5.02 29.23
CA ILE A 276 -7.74 -5.88 28.12
C ILE A 276 -9.16 -6.42 28.23
N SER A 277 -9.88 -6.25 29.35
CA SER A 277 -11.16 -6.95 29.59
C SER A 277 -12.17 -6.76 28.45
N ASN A 278 -12.28 -5.52 27.97
CA ASN A 278 -13.28 -5.07 27.01
C ASN A 278 -12.80 -5.13 25.56
N LEU A 279 -11.60 -5.67 25.32
CA LEU A 279 -11.02 -5.76 23.98
C LEU A 279 -11.41 -7.05 23.28
N ASP A 280 -11.42 -7.01 21.96
CA ASP A 280 -11.64 -8.20 21.14
C ASP A 280 -10.40 -9.12 21.16
N THR A 281 -10.60 -10.37 20.76
CA THR A 281 -9.56 -11.41 20.83
C THR A 281 -8.32 -11.07 19.99
N SER A 282 -8.47 -10.40 18.84
CA SER A 282 -7.33 -10.00 17.98
C SER A 282 -6.45 -8.99 18.71
N THR A 283 -7.04 -7.94 19.26
CA THR A 283 -6.33 -6.89 19.99
C THR A 283 -5.68 -7.45 21.26
N LYS A 284 -6.38 -8.30 22.01
CA LYS A 284 -5.83 -9.04 23.18
C LYS A 284 -4.60 -9.84 22.80
N PHE A 285 -4.66 -10.58 21.70
CA PHE A 285 -3.56 -11.39 21.20
C PHE A 285 -2.35 -10.54 20.84
N LYS A 286 -2.54 -9.39 20.16
CA LYS A 286 -1.43 -8.47 19.86
C LYS A 286 -0.75 -7.93 21.10
N ILE A 287 -1.51 -7.44 22.08
CA ILE A 287 -0.97 -6.92 23.35
C ILE A 287 -0.17 -8.02 24.05
N THR A 288 -0.75 -9.21 24.16
CA THR A 288 -0.11 -10.35 24.83
C THR A 288 1.18 -10.76 24.12
N ASN A 289 1.19 -10.82 22.79
CA ASN A 289 2.40 -11.13 22.01
C ASN A 289 3.51 -10.11 22.21
N ILE A 290 3.18 -8.81 22.28
CA ILE A 290 4.17 -7.77 22.56
C ILE A 290 4.77 -8.00 23.95
N ILE A 291 3.93 -8.23 24.96
CA ILE A 291 4.38 -8.44 26.33
C ILE A 291 5.24 -9.72 26.44
N ASP A 292 4.76 -10.84 25.91
CA ASP A 292 5.39 -12.15 26.07
C ASP A 292 6.75 -12.25 25.36
N LYS A 293 6.97 -11.44 24.31
CA LYS A 293 8.27 -11.33 23.64
C LYS A 293 9.37 -10.73 24.55
N TYR A 294 8.99 -9.97 25.57
CA TYR A 294 9.90 -9.20 26.42
C TYR A 294 9.75 -9.48 27.93
N LYS A 295 9.05 -10.57 28.29
CA LYS A 295 9.12 -11.17 29.63
C LYS A 295 10.39 -12.01 29.78
#